data_AF-A0A6I4ZGI8-F1
#
_entry.id   AF-A0A6I4ZGI8-F1
#
_cell.length_a   1.000
_cell.length_b   1.000
_cell.length_c   1.000
_cell.angle_alpha   90.00
_cell.angle_beta   90.00
_cell.angle_gamma   90.00
#
_symmetry.space_group_name_H-M   'P 1'
#
loop_
_entity.id
_entity.type
_entity.pdbx_description
1 polymer ?
#
loop_
_entity_poly.entity_id
_entity_poly.type
_entity_poly.pdbx_seq_one_letter_code
_entity_poly.pdbx_strand_id
1 'polypeptide(L)' 'MTHDLAQSEDVVSNAFLRVYERAEQFDSQRPFEAWFYRIVVSDAIKRLQTKETGRKCAIHSRLKVTPRHLAPLL' A
#
# COMPACT_ATOMS: atom_id res chain seq x y z
N MET A 1 -22.48 2.21 -12.77
CA MET A 1 -21.31 1.86 -11.92
C MET A 1 -20.08 1.79 -12.81
N THR A 2 -19.49 2.93 -13.16
CA THR A 2 -18.29 2.95 -14.02
C THR A 2 -17.10 2.58 -13.15
N HIS A 3 -16.60 1.37 -13.32
CA HIS A 3 -15.39 0.90 -12.64
C HIS A 3 -14.22 1.57 -13.34
N ASP A 4 -13.54 2.49 -12.66
CA ASP A 4 -12.35 3.14 -13.19
C ASP A 4 -11.17 2.18 -13.03
N LEU A 5 -10.79 1.54 -14.14
CA LEU A 5 -9.70 0.57 -14.17
C LEU A 5 -8.39 1.18 -13.68
N ALA A 6 -8.07 2.41 -14.09
CA ALA A 6 -6.85 3.08 -13.68
C ALA A 6 -6.81 3.28 -12.15
N GLN A 7 -7.97 3.56 -11.53
CA GLN A 7 -8.06 3.65 -10.07
C GLN A 7 -7.84 2.31 -9.38
N SER A 8 -8.34 1.22 -9.96
CA SER A 8 -8.11 -0.13 -9.44
C SER A 8 -6.63 -0.51 -9.53
N GLU A 9 -6.00 -0.25 -10.67
CA GLU A 9 -4.58 -0.50 -10.90
C GLU A 9 -3.70 0.29 -9.92
N ASP A 10 -4.02 1.56 -9.67
CA ASP A 10 -3.31 2.42 -8.70
C ASP A 10 -3.44 1.89 -7.25
N VAL A 11 -4.62 1.39 -6.88
CA VAL A 11 -4.85 0.81 -5.55
C VAL A 11 -4.04 -0.47 -5.35
N VAL A 12 -4.10 -1.38 -6.33
CA VAL A 12 -3.41 -2.68 -6.25
C VAL A 12 -1.89 -2.48 -6.28
N SER A 13 -1.39 -1.62 -7.17
CA SER A 13 0.04 -1.31 -7.26
C SER A 13 0.58 -0.76 -5.93
N ASN A 14 -0.16 0.16 -5.30
CA ASN A 14 0.24 0.71 -4.01
C ASN A 14 0.15 -0.33 -2.88
N ALA A 15 -0.84 -1.22 -2.92
CA ALA A 15 -0.99 -2.28 -1.94
C ALA A 15 0.21 -3.25 -1.96
N PHE A 16 0.74 -3.60 -3.14
CA PHE A 16 1.95 -4.44 -3.24
C PHE A 16 3.18 -3.79 -2.60
N LEU A 17 3.38 -2.48 -2.81
CA LEU A 17 4.47 -1.75 -2.14
C LEU A 17 4.32 -1.78 -0.61
N ARG A 18 3.09 -1.58 -0.11
CA ARG A 18 2.81 -1.64 1.33
C ARG A 18 3.00 -3.03 1.93
N VAL A 19 2.72 -4.08 1.18
CA VAL A 19 2.98 -5.47 1.58
C VAL A 19 4.48 -5.65 1.78
N TYR A 20 5.29 -5.24 0.81
CA TYR A 20 6.75 -5.33 0.92
C TYR A 20 7.29 -4.57 2.13
N GLU A 21 6.82 -3.33 2.36
CA GLU A 21 7.20 -2.53 3.54
C GLU A 21 6.82 -3.15 4.88
N ARG A 22 5.76 -3.96 4.91
CA ARG A 22 5.18 -4.54 6.13
C ARG A 22 5.39 -6.04 6.24
N ALA A 23 6.16 -6.65 5.34
CA ALA A 23 6.35 -8.09 5.31
C ALA A 23 6.91 -8.63 6.64
N GLU A 24 7.79 -7.86 7.30
CA GLU A 24 8.34 -8.20 8.63
C GLU A 24 7.28 -8.18 9.75
N GLN A 25 6.15 -7.51 9.55
CA GLN A 25 5.04 -7.42 10.52
C GLN A 25 3.96 -8.46 10.26
N PHE A 26 4.10 -9.27 9.21
CA PHE A 26 3.13 -10.29 8.88
C PHE A 26 3.22 -11.45 9.89
N ASP A 27 2.08 -11.72 10.53
CA ASP A 27 1.90 -12.86 11.43
C ASP A 27 1.63 -14.13 10.59
N SER A 28 2.61 -15.04 10.54
CA SER A 28 2.54 -16.28 9.76
C SER A 28 1.52 -17.28 10.30
N GLN A 29 0.98 -17.07 11.52
CA GLN A 29 -0.13 -17.87 12.05
C GLN A 29 -1.47 -17.51 11.37
N ARG A 30 -1.53 -16.40 10.64
CA ARG A 30 -2.74 -15.92 9.96
C ARG A 30 -2.62 -16.12 8.44
N PRO A 31 -3.73 -16.39 7.73
CA PRO A 31 -3.70 -16.46 6.28
C PRO A 31 -3.23 -15.14 5.65
N PHE A 32 -2.27 -15.24 4.73
CA PHE A 32 -1.75 -14.09 3.99
C PHE A 32 -2.86 -13.32 3.27
N GLU A 33 -3.83 -14.04 2.68
CA GLU A 33 -4.94 -13.45 1.93
C GLU A 33 -5.73 -12.44 2.77
N ALA A 34 -6.13 -12.82 4.00
CA ALA A 34 -6.90 -11.94 4.87
C ALA A 34 -6.12 -10.67 5.26
N TRP A 35 -4.82 -10.82 5.50
CA TRP A 35 -3.95 -9.69 5.80
C TRP A 35 -3.73 -8.78 4.58
N PHE A 36 -3.50 -9.36 3.40
CA PHE A 36 -3.37 -8.64 2.14
C PHE A 36 -4.65 -7.88 1.76
N TYR A 37 -5.82 -8.52 1.87
CA TYR A 37 -7.10 -7.88 1.61
C TYR A 37 -7.32 -6.65 2.49
N ARG A 38 -6.90 -6.68 3.76
CA ARG A 38 -6.97 -5.50 4.64
C ARG A 38 -6.13 -4.34 4.12
N ILE A 39 -4.95 -4.62 3.54
CA ILE A 39 -4.10 -3.58 2.95
C ILE A 39 -4.79 -2.96 1.73
N VAL A 40 -5.29 -3.79 0.81
CA VAL A 40 -5.98 -3.33 -0.42
C VAL A 40 -7.22 -2.51 -0.08
N VAL A 41 -8.08 -3.00 0.81
CA VAL A 41 -9.33 -2.31 1.21
C VAL A 41 -9.02 -1.00 1.93
N SER A 42 -8.04 -0.98 2.83
CA SER A 42 -7.62 0.25 3.51
C SER A 42 -7.14 1.32 2.53
N ASP A 43 -6.45 0.91 1.46
CA ASP A 43 -5.97 1.83 0.43
C ASP A 43 -7.08 2.32 -0.49
N ALA A 44 -8.01 1.44 -0.88
CA ALA A 44 -9.21 1.84 -1.62
C ALA A 44 -10.04 2.89 -0.84
N ILE A 45 -10.28 2.65 0.46
CA ILE A 45 -11.01 3.58 1.33
C ILE A 45 -10.29 4.93 1.43
N LYS A 46 -8.97 4.94 1.67
CA LYS A 46 -8.18 6.19 1.73
C LYS A 46 -8.23 6.99 0.42
N ARG A 47 -8.18 6.29 -0.72
CA ARG A 47 -8.30 6.93 -2.05
C ARG A 47 -9.67 7.57 -2.22
N LEU A 48 -10.75 6.89 -1.83
CA LEU A 48 -12.10 7.43 -1.88
C LEU A 48 -12.27 8.66 -0.98
N GLN A 49 -11.74 8.61 0.25
CA GLN A 49 -11.75 9.75 1.18
C GLN A 49 -10.93 10.95 0.67
N THR A 50 -9.81 10.71 -0.01
CA THR A 50 -8.96 11.79 -0.56
C THR A 50 -9.63 12.55 -1.71
N LYS A 51 -10.56 11.92 -2.44
CA LYS A 51 -11.33 12.60 -3.51
C LYS A 51 -12.21 13.73 -2.99
N GLU A 52 -12.60 13.70 -1.70
CA GLU A 52 -13.45 14.72 -1.08
C GLU A 52 -12.68 15.98 -0.63
N THR A 53 -11.35 15.93 -0.49
CA THR A 53 -10.55 17.06 0.07
C THR A 53 -9.61 17.75 -0.94
N GLY A 54 -9.70 17.41 -2.23
CA GLY A 54 -8.97 18.15 -3.27
C GLY A 54 -7.55 17.64 -3.55
N ARG A 55 -7.46 16.88 -4.65
CA ARG A 55 -6.39 16.97 -5.67
C ARG A 55 -4.94 16.91 -5.18
N LYS A 56 -4.49 15.74 -4.70
CA LYS A 56 -3.11 15.24 -4.93
C LYS A 56 -3.09 13.71 -5.04
N CYS A 57 -3.05 13.19 -6.26
CA CYS A 57 -2.52 11.85 -6.53
C CYS A 57 -1.21 12.03 -7.30
N ALA A 58 -0.11 12.25 -6.57
CA ALA A 58 1.20 11.97 -7.12
C ALA A 58 1.47 10.48 -6.91
N ILE A 59 1.55 9.73 -8.01
CA ILE A 59 1.91 8.30 -8.06
C ILE A 59 3.41 8.06 -7.88
N HIS A 60 4.19 9.09 -7.54
CA HIS A 60 5.63 8.94 -7.38
C HIS A 60 6.17 9.79 -6.24
N SER A 61 7.11 9.18 -5.51
CA SER A 61 8.08 9.77 -4.59
C SER A 61 7.59 10.18 -3.19
N ARG A 62 7.57 9.18 -2.29
CA ARG A 62 8.40 9.24 -1.07
C ARG A 62 8.79 7.82 -0.63
N LEU A 63 9.49 7.09 -1.51
CA LEU A 63 10.27 5.94 -1.10
C LEU A 63 11.43 6.44 -0.24
N LYS A 64 11.18 6.64 1.05
CA LYS A 64 12.22 6.47 2.06
C LYS A 64 12.30 4.97 2.33
N VAL A 65 12.93 4.23 1.42
CA VAL A 65 13.43 2.91 1.79
C VAL A 65 14.65 3.18 2.66
N THR A 66 14.48 3.19 3.97
CA THR A 66 15.56 2.83 4.88
C THR A 66 15.35 1.36 5.18
N PRO A 67 16.05 0.45 4.48
CA PRO A 67 16.06 -0.95 4.89
C PRO A 67 16.75 -0.98 6.26
N ARG A 68 16.01 -1.30 7.33
CA ARG A 68 16.57 -1.35 8.70
C ARG A 68 17.57 -2.50 8.89
N HIS A 69 17.83 -3.28 7.85
CA HIS A 69 18.86 -4.30 7.74
C HIS A 69 20.17 -3.81 7.08
N LEU A 70 20.24 -2.55 6.62
CA LEU A 70 21.49 -1.86 6.24
C LEU A 70 21.97 -0.95 7.37
N ALA A 71 21.96 -1.45 8.61
CA ALA A 71 22.93 -0.94 9.58
C ALA A 71 24.32 -1.34 9.06
N PRO A 72 25.32 -0.44 9.02
CA PRO A 72 26.69 -0.84 8.74
C PRO A 72 27.07 -1.89 9.79
N LEU A 73 27.38 -3.10 9.35
CA LEU A 73 28.20 -4.01 10.13
C LEU A 73 29.61 -3.42 10.15
N LEU A 74 29.85 -2.42 11.00
CA LEU A 74 31.15 -1.94 11.48
C LEU A 74 30.93 -0.95 12.66
#